data_AF-A0A6C0L0U1-F1
#
_entry.id   AF-A0A6C0L0U1-F1
#
_cell.length_a   1.000
_cell.length_b   1.000
_cell.length_c   1.000
_cell.angle_alpha   90.00
_cell.angle_beta   90.00
_cell.angle_gamma   90.00
#
_symmetry.space_group_name_H-M   'P 1'
#
loop_
_entity.id
_entity.type
_entity.pdbx_description
1 polymer ?
#
loop_
_entity_poly.entity_id
_entity_poly.type
_entity_poly.pdbx_seq_one_letter_code
_entity_poly.pdbx_strand_id
1 'polypeptide(L)'
;MSCFWDTLFRNINHKPRSFYVIDYYAKKEYDLIDYYKKVPKNIQELCLLFKEKNKLTKHVMCNGEQITEKQMKENYEHVKNYDTKTMNSGYLCSTFDPFLFLTSELFEVKVINNYMTFQVVYENRNKNNYEIIVNNNDSHMW
;
A
#
# COMPACT_ATOMS: atom_id res chain seq x y z
N MET A 1 15.22 7.87 9.04
CA MET A 1 14.46 6.68 8.60
C MET A 1 13.00 7.04 8.63
N SER A 2 12.25 6.81 7.54
CA SER A 2 10.83 7.10 7.50
C SER A 2 10.06 5.91 8.03
N CYS A 3 9.64 6.03 9.28
CA CYS A 3 8.86 5.04 10.00
C CYS A 3 7.63 4.54 9.22
N PHE A 4 6.97 5.41 8.44
CA PHE A 4 5.88 5.02 7.53
C PHE A 4 6.31 3.97 6.51
N TRP A 5 7.36 4.29 5.75
CA TRP A 5 7.84 3.44 4.69
C TRP A 5 8.44 2.13 5.22
N ASP A 6 9.14 2.20 6.35
CA ASP A 6 9.65 1.04 7.07
C ASP A 6 8.52 0.09 7.49
N THR A 7 7.44 0.62 8.08
CA THR A 7 6.29 -0.19 8.52
C THR A 7 5.58 -0.85 7.33
N LEU A 8 5.31 -0.11 6.25
CA LEU A 8 4.71 -0.69 5.05
C LEU A 8 5.62 -1.76 4.42
N PHE A 9 6.90 -1.44 4.26
CA PHE A 9 7.88 -2.35 3.68
C PHE A 9 7.96 -3.66 4.45
N ARG A 10 8.04 -3.59 5.79
CA ARG A 10 8.04 -4.79 6.64
C ARG A 10 6.76 -5.57 6.47
N ASN A 11 5.59 -4.95 6.60
CA ASN A 11 4.31 -5.67 6.56
C ASN A 11 4.02 -6.32 5.20
N ILE A 12 4.42 -5.67 4.10
CA ILE A 12 4.29 -6.23 2.75
C ILE A 12 5.26 -7.42 2.57
N ASN A 13 6.46 -7.37 3.15
CA ASN A 13 7.50 -8.38 2.95
C ASN A 13 7.53 -9.52 4.00
N HIS A 14 6.94 -9.37 5.19
CA HIS A 14 7.08 -10.32 6.31
C HIS A 14 6.08 -11.50 6.31
N LYS A 15 5.07 -11.53 5.44
CA LYS A 15 4.01 -12.57 5.46
C LYS A 15 4.07 -13.45 4.20
N PRO A 16 3.71 -14.75 4.30
CA PRO A 16 4.15 -15.76 3.35
C PRO A 16 3.72 -15.44 1.92
N ARG A 17 4.71 -15.52 1.04
CA ARG A 17 4.78 -15.28 -0.40
C ARG A 17 3.70 -15.93 -1.29
N SER A 18 2.72 -16.65 -0.72
CA SER A 18 1.64 -17.31 -1.46
C SER A 18 0.69 -16.34 -2.15
N PHE A 19 0.80 -15.04 -1.86
CA PHE A 19 -0.20 -14.07 -2.27
C PHE A 19 -0.03 -13.53 -3.70
N TYR A 20 1.21 -13.27 -4.11
CA TYR A 20 1.55 -12.82 -5.47
C TYR A 20 1.55 -13.95 -6.52
N VAL A 21 1.23 -15.15 -6.08
CA VAL A 21 1.36 -16.39 -6.84
C VAL A 21 0.03 -16.74 -7.55
N ILE A 22 -1.08 -16.13 -7.14
CA ILE A 22 -2.42 -16.53 -7.62
C ILE A 22 -2.73 -15.98 -9.02
N ASP A 23 -2.33 -14.76 -9.36
CA ASP A 23 -2.44 -14.25 -10.75
C ASP A 23 -1.44 -14.92 -11.70
N TYR A 24 -0.37 -15.46 -11.14
CA TYR A 24 0.74 -16.02 -11.89
C TYR A 24 0.51 -17.49 -12.29
N TYR A 25 -0.17 -18.30 -11.48
CA TYR A 25 -0.55 -19.66 -11.90
C TYR A 25 -1.60 -19.70 -13.03
N ALA A 26 -2.24 -18.58 -13.36
CA ALA A 26 -3.09 -18.47 -14.55
C ALA A 26 -2.29 -18.29 -15.86
N LYS A 27 -0.96 -18.06 -15.81
CA LYS A 27 -0.09 -17.94 -16.99
C LYS A 27 1.20 -18.75 -16.80
N LYS A 28 1.22 -19.96 -17.36
CA LYS A 28 2.38 -20.78 -17.79
C LYS A 28 3.72 -20.50 -17.09
N GLU A 29 4.16 -21.45 -16.26
CA GLU A 29 5.51 -22.05 -16.07
C GLU A 29 6.83 -21.25 -16.26
N TYR A 30 6.81 -19.96 -16.58
CA TYR A 30 7.98 -19.12 -16.84
C TYR A 30 8.21 -18.12 -15.72
N ASP A 31 9.18 -18.44 -14.85
CA ASP A 31 9.91 -17.54 -13.94
C ASP A 31 9.44 -17.29 -12.49
N LEU A 32 9.60 -18.30 -11.63
CA LEU A 32 9.87 -18.06 -10.20
C LEU A 32 11.12 -17.17 -9.98
N ILE A 33 12.03 -17.08 -10.96
CA ILE A 33 13.25 -16.26 -10.90
C ILE A 33 12.96 -14.77 -11.13
N ASP A 34 11.98 -14.42 -11.97
CA ASP A 34 11.58 -13.03 -12.25
C ASP A 34 10.63 -12.49 -11.16
N TYR A 35 9.93 -13.39 -10.46
CA TYR A 35 9.18 -13.13 -9.22
C TYR A 35 10.06 -12.53 -8.10
N TYR A 36 11.24 -13.10 -7.84
CA TYR A 36 12.19 -12.57 -6.85
C TYR A 36 12.81 -11.22 -7.25
N LYS A 37 12.63 -10.77 -8.50
CA LYS A 37 13.05 -9.43 -8.94
C LYS A 37 12.00 -8.35 -8.68
N LYS A 38 10.73 -8.71 -8.43
CA LYS A 38 9.61 -7.75 -8.28
C LYS A 38 9.23 -7.43 -6.84
N VAL A 39 9.71 -8.20 -5.87
CA VAL A 39 9.55 -7.86 -4.45
C VAL A 39 10.49 -6.69 -4.15
N PRO A 40 9.99 -5.55 -3.64
CA PRO A 40 10.85 -4.45 -3.29
C PRO A 40 11.84 -4.90 -2.22
N LYS A 41 13.14 -4.69 -2.46
CA LYS A 41 14.23 -5.08 -1.57
C LYS A 41 14.59 -4.01 -0.55
N ASN A 42 14.12 -2.80 -0.79
CA ASN A 42 14.30 -1.65 0.08
C ASN A 42 13.11 -0.69 -0.12
N ILE A 43 13.04 0.32 0.73
CA ILE A 43 11.99 1.36 0.69
C ILE A 43 11.96 2.09 -0.65
N GLN A 44 13.12 2.38 -1.24
CA GLN A 44 13.18 3.10 -2.51
C GLN A 44 12.52 2.31 -3.64
N GLU A 45 12.78 1.00 -3.71
CA GLU A 45 12.09 0.11 -4.64
C GLU A 45 10.58 0.02 -4.36
N LEU A 46 10.15 0.06 -3.09
CA LEU A 46 8.73 0.10 -2.74
C LEU A 46 8.06 1.40 -3.23
N CYS A 47 8.69 2.55 -3.01
CA CYS A 47 8.21 3.84 -3.50
C CYS A 47 8.12 3.86 -5.03
N LEU A 48 9.16 3.35 -5.72
CA LEU A 48 9.17 3.25 -7.17
C LEU A 48 8.08 2.32 -7.69
N LEU A 49 7.85 1.19 -7.01
CA LEU A 49 6.75 0.27 -7.32
C LEU A 49 5.40 0.96 -7.20
N PHE A 50 5.15 1.72 -6.13
CA PHE A 50 3.91 2.48 -5.98
C PHE A 50 3.71 3.51 -7.09
N LYS A 51 4.78 4.21 -7.50
CA LYS A 51 4.69 5.16 -8.63
C LYS A 51 4.43 4.46 -9.97
N GLU A 52 5.12 3.35 -10.23
CA GLU A 52 4.97 2.56 -11.47
C GLU A 52 3.57 1.94 -11.56
N LYS A 53 3.04 1.43 -10.44
CA LYS A 53 1.74 0.76 -10.36
C LYS A 53 0.60 1.67 -9.94
N ASN A 54 0.83 2.98 -9.92
CA ASN A 54 -0.18 3.95 -9.54
C ASN A 54 -1.41 3.82 -10.44
N LYS A 55 -2.58 3.68 -9.83
CA LYS A 55 -3.85 3.50 -10.53
C LYS A 55 -4.99 3.99 -9.64
N LEU A 56 -6.15 4.21 -10.25
CA LEU A 56 -7.37 4.54 -9.51
C LEU A 56 -7.78 3.35 -8.64
N THR A 57 -7.98 3.59 -7.35
CA THR A 57 -8.31 2.56 -6.34
C THR A 57 -9.81 2.30 -6.28
N LYS A 58 -10.36 1.83 -7.40
CA LYS A 58 -11.81 1.66 -7.62
C LYS A 58 -12.47 0.63 -6.72
N HIS A 59 -11.68 -0.27 -6.12
CA HIS A 59 -12.18 -1.37 -5.31
C HIS A 59 -11.96 -1.15 -3.82
N VAL A 60 -11.28 -0.07 -3.43
CA VAL A 60 -10.98 0.21 -2.03
C VAL A 60 -12.07 1.08 -1.42
N MET A 61 -12.59 0.63 -0.28
CA MET A 61 -13.48 1.37 0.59
C MET A 61 -12.69 1.93 1.77
N CYS A 62 -13.16 3.05 2.31
CA CYS A 62 -12.62 3.69 3.50
C CYS A 62 -13.70 3.67 4.59
N ASN A 63 -13.46 2.98 5.70
CA ASN A 63 -14.43 2.79 6.78
C ASN A 63 -15.79 2.23 6.28
N GLY A 64 -15.76 1.29 5.33
CA GLY A 64 -16.95 0.71 4.73
C GLY A 64 -17.65 1.59 3.68
N GLU A 65 -17.17 2.83 3.45
CA GLU A 65 -17.73 3.73 2.45
C GLU A 65 -16.92 3.73 1.15
N GLN A 66 -17.62 3.83 0.02
CA GLN A 66 -16.96 4.03 -1.27
C GLN A 66 -16.45 5.46 -1.38
N ILE A 67 -15.21 5.61 -1.82
CA ILE A 67 -14.65 6.94 -2.10
C ILE A 67 -15.18 7.49 -3.42
N THR A 68 -15.36 8.80 -3.47
CA THR A 68 -15.83 9.51 -4.67
C THR A 68 -14.81 9.47 -5.80
N GLU A 69 -15.24 9.68 -7.03
CA GLU A 69 -14.33 9.82 -8.18
C GLU A 69 -13.32 10.94 -8.01
N LYS A 70 -13.72 12.03 -7.33
CA LYS A 70 -12.83 13.15 -7.03
C LYS A 70 -11.70 12.71 -6.09
N GLN A 71 -12.04 12.05 -4.98
CA GLN A 71 -11.06 11.51 -4.03
C GLN A 71 -10.12 10.49 -4.70
N MET A 72 -10.65 9.61 -5.56
CA MET A 72 -9.81 8.67 -6.33
C MET A 72 -8.78 9.39 -7.21
N LYS A 73 -9.18 10.48 -7.88
CA LYS A 73 -8.28 11.29 -8.71
C LYS A 73 -7.24 12.03 -7.88
N GLU A 74 -7.65 12.59 -6.74
CA GLU A 74 -6.75 13.27 -5.80
C GLU A 74 -5.68 12.29 -5.25
N ASN A 75 -6.08 11.09 -4.85
CA ASN A 75 -5.16 10.04 -4.40
C ASN A 75 -4.17 9.65 -5.51
N TYR A 76 -4.66 9.44 -6.73
CA TYR A 76 -3.80 9.12 -7.87
C TYR A 76 -2.78 10.22 -8.17
N GLU A 77 -3.22 11.49 -8.22
CA GLU A 77 -2.32 12.61 -8.48
C GLU A 77 -1.33 12.81 -7.32
N HIS A 78 -1.72 12.55 -6.07
CA HIS A 78 -0.79 12.58 -4.93
C HIS A 78 0.37 11.58 -5.13
N VAL A 79 0.06 10.30 -5.41
CA VAL A 79 1.10 9.28 -5.61
C VAL A 79 1.98 9.61 -6.82
N LYS A 80 1.38 10.10 -7.91
CA LYS A 80 2.10 10.50 -9.13
C LYS A 80 3.09 11.63 -8.87
N ASN A 81 2.65 12.65 -8.12
CA ASN A 81 3.43 13.86 -7.86
C ASN A 81 4.37 13.74 -6.64
N TYR A 82 4.26 12.67 -5.85
CA TYR A 82 5.15 12.42 -4.72
C TYR A 82 6.63 12.41 -5.13
N ASP A 83 7.46 13.23 -4.50
CA ASP A 83 8.91 13.26 -4.74
C ASP A 83 9.61 12.18 -3.93
N THR A 84 10.03 11.11 -4.60
CA THR A 84 10.73 9.99 -3.99
C THR A 84 12.05 10.40 -3.34
N LYS A 85 12.65 11.53 -3.73
CA LYS A 85 13.89 12.03 -3.08
C LYS A 85 13.66 12.44 -1.64
N THR A 86 12.41 12.77 -1.27
CA THR A 86 12.04 13.19 0.09
C THR A 86 11.72 12.02 1.03
N MET A 87 11.75 10.76 0.57
CA MET A 87 11.30 9.61 1.37
C MET A 87 12.05 9.48 2.70
N ASN A 88 13.33 9.85 2.73
CA ASN A 88 14.18 9.73 3.92
C ASN A 88 13.91 10.83 4.96
N SER A 89 13.21 11.89 4.55
CA SER A 89 12.82 13.03 5.38
C SER A 89 11.51 12.79 6.15
N GLY A 90 10.96 11.57 6.08
CA GLY A 90 9.67 11.21 6.66
C GLY A 90 8.52 11.33 5.66
N TYR A 91 7.38 10.76 6.03
CA TYR A 91 6.14 10.88 5.28
C TYR A 91 5.01 11.09 6.30
N LEU A 92 4.25 12.18 6.11
CA LEU A 92 3.14 12.49 7.00
C LEU A 92 1.91 11.72 6.53
N CYS A 93 1.68 10.56 7.14
CA CYS A 93 0.50 9.76 6.86
C CYS A 93 -0.72 10.39 7.52
N SER A 94 -1.74 10.65 6.71
CA SER A 94 -3.03 11.18 7.19
C SER A 94 -4.03 10.05 7.47
N THR A 95 -5.23 10.41 7.93
CA THR A 95 -6.37 9.50 8.03
C THR A 95 -6.98 9.14 6.67
N PHE A 96 -6.61 9.82 5.59
CA PHE A 96 -7.08 9.51 4.23
C PHE A 96 -5.88 9.39 3.30
N ASP A 97 -5.06 8.37 3.53
CA ASP A 97 -3.72 8.32 2.96
C ASP A 97 -3.66 7.63 1.57
N PRO A 98 -3.18 8.33 0.52
CA PRO A 98 -3.13 7.79 -0.84
C PRO A 98 -2.30 6.51 -1.00
N PHE A 99 -1.20 6.36 -0.25
CA PHE A 99 -0.38 5.17 -0.33
C PHE A 99 -1.02 3.99 0.40
N LEU A 100 -1.79 4.22 1.46
CA LEU A 100 -2.58 3.16 2.11
C LEU A 100 -3.73 2.67 1.22
N PHE A 101 -4.41 3.58 0.51
CA PHE A 101 -5.37 3.21 -0.54
C PHE A 101 -4.72 2.35 -1.62
N LEU A 102 -3.58 2.81 -2.16
CA LEU A 102 -2.89 2.08 -3.22
C LEU A 102 -2.35 0.73 -2.74
N THR A 103 -1.90 0.64 -1.49
CA THR A 103 -1.50 -0.62 -0.85
C THR A 103 -2.65 -1.62 -0.81
N SER A 104 -3.83 -1.21 -0.34
CA SER A 104 -5.02 -2.06 -0.31
C SER A 104 -5.46 -2.52 -1.71
N GLU A 105 -5.38 -1.64 -2.70
CA GLU A 105 -5.76 -1.95 -4.08
C GLU A 105 -4.77 -2.88 -4.79
N LEU A 106 -3.46 -2.71 -4.59
CA LEU A 106 -2.43 -3.50 -5.29
C LEU A 106 -2.24 -4.89 -4.69
N PHE A 107 -2.34 -4.99 -3.37
CA PHE A 107 -2.04 -6.23 -2.66
C PHE A 107 -3.29 -6.94 -2.16
N GLU A 108 -4.47 -6.37 -2.43
CA GLU A 108 -5.76 -6.91 -1.97
C GLU A 108 -5.73 -7.19 -0.46
N VAL A 109 -5.30 -6.19 0.31
CA VAL A 109 -5.15 -6.27 1.75
C VAL A 109 -6.05 -5.28 2.43
N LYS A 110 -6.50 -5.66 3.63
CA LYS A 110 -7.15 -4.72 4.53
C LYS A 110 -6.08 -4.01 5.34
N VAL A 111 -6.03 -2.69 5.26
CA VAL A 111 -5.12 -1.86 6.05
C VAL A 111 -5.92 -1.22 7.17
N ILE A 112 -5.54 -1.49 8.42
CA ILE A 112 -6.11 -0.86 9.61
C ILE A 112 -5.10 0.16 10.10
N ASN A 113 -5.38 1.44 9.89
CA ASN A 113 -4.58 2.57 10.34
C ASN A 113 -5.15 3.13 11.65
N ASN A 114 -4.50 2.80 12.76
CA ASN A 114 -4.81 3.36 14.07
C ASN A 114 -4.12 4.73 14.18
N TYR A 115 -4.81 5.80 13.79
CA TYR A 115 -4.35 7.18 13.89
C TYR A 115 -4.79 7.79 15.22
N MET A 116 -3.87 7.93 16.18
CA MET A 116 -4.19 8.33 17.56
C MET A 116 -5.29 7.44 18.17
N THR A 117 -6.47 7.99 18.47
CA THR A 117 -7.66 7.27 18.97
C THR A 117 -8.66 6.89 17.87
N PHE A 118 -8.37 7.25 16.62
CA PHE A 118 -9.24 6.98 15.48
C PHE A 118 -8.69 5.84 14.65
N GLN A 119 -9.54 4.86 14.39
CA GLN A 119 -9.23 3.78 13.46
C GLN A 119 -9.78 4.13 12.09
N VAL A 120 -8.91 4.05 11.07
CA VAL A 120 -9.31 4.12 9.68
C VAL A 120 -9.00 2.79 9.01
N VAL A 121 -10.00 2.23 8.33
CA VAL A 121 -9.90 0.96 7.62
C VAL A 121 -9.95 1.21 6.13
N TYR A 122 -8.93 0.75 5.41
CA TYR A 122 -8.91 0.68 3.95
C TYR A 122 -9.07 -0.79 3.56
N GLU A 123 -10.13 -1.12 2.86
CA GLU A 123 -10.43 -2.51 2.50
C GLU A 123 -10.78 -2.65 1.04
N ASN A 124 -10.25 -3.69 0.40
CA ASN A 124 -10.60 -3.99 -0.98
C ASN A 124 -11.87 -4.84 -0.99
N ARG A 125 -12.92 -4.34 -1.63
CA ARG A 125 -14.25 -4.97 -1.66
C ARG A 125 -14.27 -6.31 -2.40
N ASN A 126 -13.31 -6.53 -3.31
CA ASN A 126 -13.26 -7.76 -4.08
C ASN A 126 -12.68 -8.88 -3.23
N LYS A 127 -11.59 -8.59 -2.50
CA LYS A 127 -10.84 -9.58 -1.73
C LYS A 127 -9.91 -8.92 -0.71
N ASN A 128 -9.83 -9.48 0.49
CA ASN A 128 -8.85 -9.12 1.51
C ASN A 128 -8.13 -10.37 1.97
N ASN A 129 -6.85 -10.47 1.65
CA ASN A 129 -6.12 -11.72 1.81
C ASN A 129 -5.41 -11.82 3.14
N TYR A 130 -5.06 -10.66 3.70
CA TYR A 130 -4.59 -10.52 5.05
C TYR A 130 -4.81 -9.08 5.50
N GLU A 131 -4.59 -8.87 6.79
CA GLU A 131 -4.69 -7.57 7.44
C GLU A 131 -3.30 -7.02 7.73
N ILE A 132 -3.10 -5.75 7.41
CA ILE A 132 -1.94 -4.96 7.83
C ILE A 132 -2.43 -3.98 8.89
N ILE A 133 -1.90 -4.08 10.09
CA ILE A 133 -2.18 -3.11 11.15
C ILE A 133 -1.02 -2.14 11.16
N VAL A 134 -1.32 -0.87 10.96
CA VAL A 134 -0.38 0.22 11.10
C VAL A 134 -0.89 1.14 12.19
N ASN A 135 0.02 1.66 13.00
CA ASN A 135 -0.37 2.62 14.01
C ASN A 135 0.42 3.88 13.77
N ASN A 136 -0.28 5.00 13.81
CA ASN A 136 0.26 6.31 13.51
C ASN A 136 -0.10 7.23 14.67
N ASN A 137 0.91 7.87 15.26
CA ASN A 137 0.74 8.94 16.23
C ASN A 137 1.31 10.24 15.65
N ASP A 138 1.18 11.35 16.38
CA ASP A 138 1.54 12.71 15.92
C ASP A 138 3.01 12.89 15.46
N SER A 139 3.85 11.85 15.50
CA SER A 139 5.25 11.92 15.07
C SER A 139 5.81 10.65 14.45
N HIS A 140 5.18 9.48 14.64
CA HIS A 140 5.73 8.19 14.24
C HIS A 140 4.66 7.19 13.82
N MET A 141 5.04 6.33 12.88
CA MET A 141 4.29 5.14 12.51
C MET A 141 5.02 3.87 12.99
N TRP A 142 4.31 2.91 13.56
CA TRP A 142 4.86 1.63 13.99
C TRP A 142 4.07 0.44 13.41
#